data_AF-A0A0F9I8V1-F1
#
_entry.id   AF-A0A0F9I8V1-F1
#
_cell.length_a   1.000
_cell.length_b   1.000
_cell.length_c   1.000
_cell.angle_alpha   90.00
_cell.angle_beta   90.00
_cell.angle_gamma   90.00
#
_symmetry.space_group_name_H-M   'P 1'
#
loop_
_entity.id
_entity.type
_entity.pdbx_description
1 polymer ?
#
loop_
_entity_poly.entity_id
_entity_poly.type
_entity_poly.pdbx_seq_one_letter_code
_entity_poly.pdbx_strand_id
1 'polypeptide(L)'
;MKLPIYKKGPINFFKKIDRFVDRILSNMKKDIPSMMEIGDKVITLDLVTEKFVCDLDKCKGVCCVDGESGAPLESEEVKILDKEYPDIAPYLRDEGNKAIE
;
A
#
# COMPACT_ATOMS: atom_id res chain seq x y z
N MET A 1 -16.74 21.53 16.28
CA MET A 1 -17.64 22.22 15.32
C MET A 1 -16.82 23.24 14.54
N LYS A 2 -16.81 23.09 13.20
CA LYS A 2 -16.25 23.97 12.15
C LYS A 2 -14.71 24.04 11.99
N LEU A 3 -14.18 23.30 11.02
CA LEU A 3 -12.92 23.61 10.33
C LEU A 3 -13.19 24.59 9.17
N PRO A 4 -12.23 25.47 8.82
CA PRO A 4 -12.45 26.64 7.99
C PRO A 4 -12.55 26.33 6.48
N ILE A 5 -13.40 27.14 5.84
CA ILE A 5 -13.80 27.12 4.45
C ILE A 5 -12.64 27.58 3.57
N TYR A 6 -12.11 26.70 2.70
CA TYR A 6 -11.12 27.05 1.68
C TYR A 6 -11.82 27.82 0.54
N LYS A 7 -11.64 29.14 0.48
CA LYS A 7 -12.18 30.01 -0.58
C LYS A 7 -11.42 29.77 -1.89
N LYS A 8 -12.10 29.21 -2.90
CA LYS A 8 -11.61 29.06 -4.27
C LYS A 8 -11.62 30.41 -5.00
N GLY A 9 -10.45 30.89 -5.44
CA GLY A 9 -10.31 31.92 -6.47
C GLY A 9 -10.57 31.36 -7.90
N PRO A 10 -10.78 32.22 -8.90
CA PRO A 10 -11.44 31.84 -10.14
C PRO A 10 -10.48 31.26 -11.19
N ILE A 11 -10.36 29.94 -11.23
CA ILE A 11 -9.67 29.21 -12.31
C ILE A 11 -10.68 28.91 -13.43
N ASN A 12 -11.12 29.95 -14.14
CA ASN A 12 -12.14 29.86 -15.21
C ASN A 12 -11.62 30.34 -16.58
N PHE A 13 -10.35 30.07 -16.90
CA PHE A 13 -9.80 30.40 -18.23
C PHE A 13 -9.27 29.19 -19.02
N PHE A 14 -8.79 28.13 -18.36
CA PHE A 14 -8.20 26.97 -19.05
C PHE A 14 -9.14 25.77 -19.30
N LYS A 15 -10.42 25.84 -18.90
CA LYS A 15 -11.32 24.67 -18.87
C LYS A 15 -11.88 24.17 -20.21
N LYS A 16 -11.50 24.74 -21.35
CA LYS A 16 -12.14 24.41 -22.65
C LYS A 16 -11.27 23.62 -23.63
N ILE A 17 -9.95 23.54 -23.41
CA ILE A 17 -9.02 22.76 -24.27
C ILE A 17 -8.61 21.42 -23.62
N ASP A 18 -8.66 21.30 -22.30
CA ASP A 18 -8.20 20.10 -21.60
C ASP A 18 -9.09 18.87 -21.81
N ARG A 19 -10.42 19.04 -21.94
CA ARG A 19 -11.35 17.89 -21.93
C ARG A 19 -11.23 16.96 -23.13
N PHE A 20 -10.72 17.46 -24.27
CA PHE A 20 -10.59 16.67 -25.50
C PHE A 20 -9.25 15.92 -25.52
N VAL A 21 -8.18 16.57 -25.08
CA VAL A 21 -6.85 15.96 -24.94
C VAL A 21 -6.86 14.93 -23.81
N ASP A 22 -7.48 15.25 -22.66
CA ASP A 22 -7.65 14.31 -21.56
C ASP A 22 -8.41 13.05 -21.97
N ARG A 23 -9.43 13.17 -22.84
CA ARG A 23 -10.23 12.03 -23.32
C ARG A 23 -9.49 11.16 -24.34
N ILE A 24 -8.57 11.73 -25.12
CA ILE A 24 -7.72 10.97 -26.04
C ILE A 24 -6.55 10.31 -25.28
N LEU A 25 -5.94 11.01 -24.33
CA LEU A 25 -4.86 10.46 -23.50
C LEU A 25 -5.36 9.38 -22.52
N SER A 26 -6.59 9.48 -22.03
CA SER A 26 -7.19 8.46 -21.14
C SER A 26 -7.60 7.17 -21.86
N ASN A 27 -7.75 7.20 -23.19
CA ASN A 27 -8.10 6.02 -23.99
C ASN A 27 -6.89 5.30 -24.60
N MET A 28 -5.67 5.88 -24.57
CA MET A 28 -4.45 5.25 -25.11
C MET A 28 -3.41 4.84 -24.04
N LYS A 29 -3.74 4.98 -22.75
CA LYS A 29 -2.88 4.56 -21.62
C LYS A 29 -3.50 3.46 -20.75
N LYS A 30 -4.51 2.77 -21.25
CA LYS A 30 -5.05 1.58 -20.59
C LYS A 30 -4.45 0.35 -21.28
N ASP A 31 -3.64 -0.36 -20.53
CA ASP A 31 -3.39 -1.81 -20.67
C ASP A 31 -2.21 -2.27 -21.54
N ILE A 32 -1.09 -1.53 -21.57
CA ILE A 32 0.20 -2.13 -21.94
C ILE A 32 1.15 -2.04 -20.74
N PRO A 33 1.37 -3.13 -19.98
CA PRO A 33 2.37 -3.14 -18.93
C PRO A 33 3.73 -2.90 -19.59
N SER A 34 4.35 -1.77 -19.27
CA SER A 34 5.67 -1.46 -19.81
C SER A 34 6.66 -2.41 -19.14
N MET A 35 7.32 -3.26 -19.90
CA MET A 35 8.29 -4.22 -19.37
C MET A 35 9.71 -3.67 -19.52
N MET A 36 10.57 -3.94 -18.54
CA MET A 36 11.98 -3.56 -18.50
C MET A 36 12.82 -4.78 -18.16
N GLU A 37 14.01 -4.89 -18.76
CA GLU A 37 14.96 -5.96 -18.47
C GLU A 37 16.07 -5.43 -17.54
N ILE A 38 16.39 -6.19 -16.49
CA ILE A 38 17.52 -5.95 -15.60
C ILE A 38 18.30 -7.26 -15.47
N GLY A 39 19.46 -7.33 -16.12
CA GLY A 39 20.24 -8.56 -16.19
C GLY A 39 19.49 -9.66 -16.96
N ASP A 40 19.14 -10.74 -16.28
CA ASP A 40 18.40 -11.90 -16.82
C ASP A 40 16.91 -11.90 -16.43
N LYS A 41 16.39 -10.78 -15.91
CA LYS A 41 15.02 -10.68 -15.37
C LYS A 41 14.21 -9.65 -16.14
N VAL A 42 13.00 -10.04 -16.53
CA VAL A 42 11.98 -9.14 -17.11
C VAL A 42 11.03 -8.71 -16.00
N ILE A 43 10.91 -7.40 -15.79
CA ILE A 43 10.05 -6.81 -14.76
C ILE A 43 9.06 -5.82 -15.36
N THR A 44 7.91 -5.63 -14.72
CA THR A 44 6.99 -4.54 -15.08
C THR A 44 7.52 -3.21 -14.53
N LEU A 45 7.34 -2.14 -15.29
CA LEU A 45 7.66 -0.77 -14.92
C LEU A 45 6.76 -0.28 -13.77
N ASP A 46 5.63 -0.95 -13.51
CA ASP A 46 4.78 -0.66 -12.36
C ASP A 46 5.57 -0.75 -11.05
N LEU A 47 6.54 -1.67 -10.95
CA LEU A 47 7.42 -1.80 -9.78
C LEU A 47 8.19 -0.52 -9.44
N VAL A 48 8.45 0.35 -10.42
CA VAL A 48 9.14 1.63 -10.21
C VAL A 48 8.23 2.64 -9.50
N THR A 49 6.92 2.53 -9.72
CA THR A 49 5.91 3.41 -9.14
C THR A 49 5.22 2.85 -7.91
N GLU A 50 5.27 1.53 -7.73
CA GLU A 50 4.64 0.86 -6.59
C GLU A 50 5.28 1.25 -5.26
N LYS A 51 4.44 1.31 -4.22
CA LYS A 51 4.85 1.69 -2.86
C LYS A 51 4.84 0.46 -1.97
N PHE A 52 6.02 -0.12 -1.76
CA PHE A 52 6.19 -1.31 -0.91
C PHE A 52 6.16 -1.02 0.59
N VAL A 53 6.23 0.25 1.00
CA VAL A 53 6.16 0.68 2.40
C VAL A 53 4.82 1.37 2.67
N CYS A 54 4.21 1.02 3.80
CA CYS A 54 2.97 1.64 4.23
C CYS A 54 3.12 3.15 4.48
N ASP A 55 2.22 3.93 3.89
CA ASP A 55 2.03 5.34 4.24
C ASP A 55 1.14 5.41 5.49
N LEU A 56 1.78 5.39 6.67
CA LEU A 56 1.09 5.39 7.96
C LEU A 56 0.21 6.62 8.16
N ASP A 57 0.57 7.75 7.57
CA ASP A 57 -0.22 8.97 7.67
C ASP A 57 -1.56 8.86 6.94
N LYS A 58 -1.60 8.14 5.83
CA LYS A 58 -2.84 7.87 5.09
C LYS A 58 -3.62 6.68 5.64
N CYS A 59 -2.91 5.59 5.95
CA CYS A 59 -3.53 4.33 6.35
C CYS A 59 -4.03 4.35 7.80
N LYS A 60 -3.32 5.05 8.70
CA LYS A 60 -3.60 5.03 10.14
C LYS A 60 -3.69 3.61 10.74
N GLY A 61 -3.05 2.64 10.10
CA GLY A 61 -2.98 1.25 10.55
C GLY A 61 -4.18 0.37 10.18
N VAL A 62 -5.18 0.87 9.44
CA VAL A 62 -6.39 0.10 9.11
C VAL A 62 -6.07 -1.19 8.33
N CYS A 63 -5.11 -1.15 7.40
CA CYS A 63 -4.72 -2.33 6.64
C CYS A 63 -4.01 -3.40 7.46
N CYS A 64 -3.44 -3.06 8.62
CA CYS A 64 -2.79 -4.02 9.51
C CYS A 64 -3.78 -4.67 10.50
N VAL A 65 -4.95 -4.08 10.68
CA VAL A 65 -6.01 -4.59 11.57
C VAL A 65 -7.03 -5.38 10.78
N ASP A 66 -7.43 -4.88 9.60
CA ASP A 66 -8.42 -5.52 8.73
C ASP A 66 -7.79 -6.38 7.61
N GLY A 67 -6.45 -6.47 7.57
CA GLY A 67 -5.74 -7.18 6.51
C GLY A 67 -5.55 -8.66 6.83
N GLU A 68 -6.02 -9.55 5.95
CA GLU A 68 -5.75 -11.00 6.01
C GLU A 68 -4.50 -11.42 5.21
N SER A 69 -3.83 -10.47 4.54
CA SER A 69 -2.72 -10.73 3.62
C SER A 69 -1.35 -10.79 4.31
N GLY A 70 -1.29 -11.40 5.49
CA GLY A 70 -0.01 -11.74 6.12
C GLY A 70 0.81 -12.66 5.21
N ALA A 71 2.13 -12.61 5.33
CA ALA A 71 2.97 -13.59 4.66
C ALA A 71 2.67 -14.99 5.24
N PRO A 72 2.43 -16.02 4.39
CA PRO A 72 2.28 -17.38 4.88
C PRO A 72 3.60 -17.84 5.52
N LEU A 73 3.48 -18.67 6.56
CA LEU A 73 4.62 -19.29 7.23
C LEU A 73 4.77 -20.75 6.77
N GLU A 74 6.01 -21.17 6.61
CA GLU A 74 6.36 -22.58 6.39
C GLU A 74 6.27 -23.37 7.71
N SER A 75 6.09 -24.69 7.61
CA SER A 75 5.92 -25.55 8.79
C SER A 75 7.14 -25.53 9.72
N GLU A 76 8.33 -25.33 9.16
CA GLU A 76 9.59 -25.21 9.89
C GLU A 76 9.68 -23.89 10.66
N GLU A 77 9.14 -22.80 10.11
CA GLU A 77 9.15 -21.47 10.73
C GLU A 77 8.26 -21.46 11.97
N VAL A 78 7.11 -22.14 11.93
CA VAL A 78 6.20 -22.28 13.09
C VAL A 78 6.89 -22.94 14.27
N LYS A 79 7.67 -24.02 14.03
CA LYS A 79 8.40 -24.73 15.10
C LYS A 79 9.45 -23.84 15.77
N ILE A 80 10.07 -22.93 15.02
CA ILE A 80 11.03 -21.97 15.56
C ILE A 80 10.30 -20.97 16.45
N LEU A 81 9.16 -20.43 16.00
CA LEU A 81 8.36 -19.48 16.77
C LEU A 81 7.89 -20.08 18.11
N ASP A 82 7.39 -21.32 18.12
CA ASP A 82 6.97 -21.99 19.36
C ASP A 82 8.11 -22.16 20.36
N LYS A 83 9.31 -22.49 19.85
CA LYS A 83 10.51 -22.68 20.67
C LYS A 83 10.98 -21.38 21.31
N GLU A 84 10.92 -20.27 20.57
CA GLU A 84 11.40 -18.95 21.01
C GLU A 84 10.33 -18.12 21.72
N TYR A 85 9.05 -18.51 21.65
CA TYR A 85 7.93 -17.80 22.27
C TYR A 85 8.17 -17.44 23.75
N PRO A 86 8.73 -18.31 24.62
CA PRO A 86 8.99 -17.96 26.02
C PRO A 86 9.91 -16.75 26.20
N ASP A 87 10.85 -16.54 25.28
CA ASP A 87 11.78 -15.40 25.30
C ASP A 87 11.14 -14.13 24.72
N ILE A 88 10.13 -14.29 23.84
CA ILE A 88 9.42 -13.18 23.17
C ILE A 88 8.25 -12.67 24.01
N ALA A 89 7.51 -13.58 24.68
CA ALA A 89 6.29 -13.29 25.42
C ALA A 89 6.39 -12.13 26.44
N PRO A 90 7.51 -11.92 27.17
CA PRO A 90 7.66 -10.79 28.08
C PRO A 90 7.63 -9.41 27.41
N TYR A 91 7.86 -9.35 26.10
CA TYR A 91 7.86 -8.12 25.31
C TYR A 91 6.53 -7.85 24.61
N LEU A 92 5.61 -8.82 24.61
CA LEU A 92 4.27 -8.67 24.07
C LEU A 92 3.37 -7.98 25.11
N ARG A 93 2.35 -7.28 24.59
CA ARG A 93 1.28 -6.77 25.45
C ARG A 93 0.39 -7.92 25.93
N ASP A 94 -0.32 -7.72 27.04
CA ASP A 94 -1.25 -8.71 27.57
C ASP A 94 -2.30 -9.17 26.54
N GLU A 95 -2.78 -8.26 25.68
CA GLU A 95 -3.71 -8.61 24.61
C GLU A 95 -3.06 -9.50 23.53
N GLY A 96 -1.76 -9.31 23.27
CA GLY A 96 -0.99 -10.12 22.33
C GLY A 96 -0.78 -11.53 22.84
N ASN A 97 -0.41 -11.69 24.11
CA ASN A 97 -0.25 -13.01 24.74
C ASN A 97 -1.58 -13.80 24.73
N LYS A 98 -2.70 -13.15 25.06
CA LYS A 98 -4.03 -13.77 25.02
C LYS A 98 -4.53 -14.15 23.62
N ALA A 99 -4.01 -13.55 22.57
CA ALA A 99 -4.40 -13.89 21.20
C ALA A 99 -3.67 -15.16 20.69
N ILE A 100 -2.60 -15.57 21.39
CA ILE A 100 -1.76 -16.72 21.06
C ILE A 100 -2.15 -17.95 21.93
N GLU A 101 -2.62 -17.71 23.15
CA GLU A 101 -3.15 -18.72 24.12
C GLU A 101 -4.61 -19.14 23.86
#